data_AF-A0A8J3DCJ8-F1
#
_entry.id   AF-A0A8J3DCJ8-F1
#
_cell.length_a   1.000
_cell.length_b   1.000
_cell.length_c   1.000
_cell.angle_alpha   90.00
_cell.angle_beta   90.00
_cell.angle_gamma   90.00
#
_symmetry.space_group_name_H-M   'P 1'
#
loop_
_entity.id
_entity.type
_entity.pdbx_description
1 polymer ?
#
loop_
_entity_poly.entity_id
_entity_poly.type
_entity_poly.pdbx_seq_one_letter_code
_entity_poly.pdbx_strand_id
1 'polypeptide(L)'
;MMKSACIGWLRFGDFNFDVNAFLEERSQPDGFYKASERLRELHSAGFQFVGISPGPREMAKASLIAGSIEYYDAYARVSRFFAQEFGELIEWWQVANELDIWIFRDTLTMEQSVEFLKVGIRAMKDEAPHLKVGINITLYPSLPGEVDGNTEAHEGVFLAKGIYDDPTLPVDFAGFDSYPGSWRKGGPDSWSEYLDGFYELTGKPIIIMEFGYAASGGIMTEEEISQELYPCEIKKWKFSWRGEHSLQMQADYIREVMKIFSEKPFVLGAFYYNWRDAETCWQCKDADCPAETAWGLLDKNGKPKLSYQALKEYSLTLA
;
A
#
# COMPACT_ATOMS: atom_id res chain seq x y z
N MET A 1 9.43 -0.27 21.09
CA MET A 1 9.66 -1.47 20.27
C MET A 1 10.00 -1.10 18.82
N MET A 2 9.12 -0.40 18.08
CA MET A 2 9.41 0.08 16.71
C MET A 2 10.76 0.81 16.57
N LYS A 3 11.01 1.84 17.41
CA LYS A 3 12.30 2.56 17.42
C LYS A 3 13.50 1.65 17.72
N SER A 4 13.32 0.60 18.51
CA SER A 4 14.36 -0.39 18.82
C SER A 4 14.67 -1.32 17.64
N ALA A 5 13.80 -1.36 16.62
CA ALA A 5 14.00 -2.00 15.34
C ALA A 5 14.39 -0.99 14.24
N CYS A 6 14.81 0.23 14.63
CA CYS A 6 15.13 1.34 13.72
C CYS A 6 13.99 1.74 12.77
N ILE A 7 12.74 1.41 13.11
CA ILE A 7 11.56 1.86 12.36
C ILE A 7 11.31 3.33 12.70
N GLY A 8 11.59 4.20 11.73
CA GLY A 8 11.39 5.66 11.84
C GLY A 8 10.17 6.18 11.09
N TRP A 9 9.69 5.44 10.09
CA TRP A 9 8.61 5.85 9.19
C TRP A 9 7.39 4.95 9.34
N LEU A 10 6.20 5.54 9.26
CA LEU A 10 4.92 4.84 9.31
C LEU A 10 4.05 5.23 8.10
N ARG A 11 3.36 4.24 7.52
CA ARG A 11 2.33 4.50 6.51
C ARG A 11 0.99 4.67 7.21
N PHE A 12 0.27 5.76 6.94
CA PHE A 12 -0.93 6.14 7.68
C PHE A 12 -2.06 6.56 6.74
N GLY A 13 -3.14 5.78 6.69
CA GLY A 13 -4.29 6.04 5.80
C GLY A 13 -5.66 5.86 6.43
N ASP A 14 -5.77 5.20 7.60
CA ASP A 14 -7.06 4.98 8.26
C ASP A 14 -7.44 6.18 9.13
N PHE A 15 -7.83 7.26 8.46
CA PHE A 15 -8.33 8.47 9.12
C PHE A 15 -9.79 8.34 9.57
N ASN A 16 -10.51 7.24 9.28
CA ASN A 16 -11.96 7.15 9.53
C ASN A 16 -12.75 8.39 9.03
N PHE A 17 -12.27 8.99 7.93
CA PHE A 17 -12.81 10.24 7.39
C PHE A 17 -14.14 9.98 6.67
N ASP A 18 -15.14 10.80 6.98
CA ASP A 18 -16.44 10.79 6.31
C ASP A 18 -16.48 11.90 5.25
N VAL A 19 -16.29 11.49 3.99
CA VAL A 19 -16.35 12.38 2.83
C VAL A 19 -17.70 13.09 2.75
N ASN A 20 -18.81 12.40 3.02
CA ASN A 20 -20.13 13.03 2.90
C ASN A 20 -20.33 14.10 3.98
N ALA A 21 -19.95 13.79 5.22
CA ALA A 21 -19.98 14.79 6.30
C ALA A 21 -19.12 16.00 5.97
N PHE A 22 -17.93 15.80 5.40
CA PHE A 22 -17.06 16.90 4.99
C PHE A 22 -17.68 17.77 3.90
N LEU A 23 -18.23 17.17 2.85
CA LEU A 23 -18.82 17.91 1.73
C LEU A 23 -20.07 18.69 2.13
N GLU A 24 -20.83 18.18 3.10
CA GLU A 24 -22.01 18.82 3.70
C GLU A 24 -21.68 19.76 4.87
N GLU A 25 -20.39 20.03 5.14
CA GLU A 25 -19.91 20.90 6.23
C GLU A 25 -20.40 20.46 7.63
N ARG A 26 -20.59 19.16 7.80
CA ARG A 26 -20.90 18.53 9.10
C ARG A 26 -19.62 18.12 9.83
N SER A 27 -19.74 17.94 11.15
CA SER A 27 -18.65 17.40 11.95
C SER A 27 -18.26 16.00 11.47
N GLN A 28 -16.96 15.75 11.43
CA GLN A 28 -16.39 14.43 11.25
C GLN A 28 -16.74 13.49 12.42
N PRO A 29 -16.70 12.17 12.20
CA PRO A 29 -16.92 11.19 13.27
C PRO A 29 -15.77 11.20 14.28
N ASP A 30 -16.02 10.73 15.50
CA ASP A 30 -15.02 10.61 16.57
C ASP A 30 -13.76 9.83 16.14
N GLY A 31 -13.92 8.85 15.23
CA GLY A 31 -12.80 8.09 14.67
C GLY A 31 -11.77 8.97 13.98
N PHE A 32 -12.21 10.02 13.28
CA PHE A 32 -11.32 10.96 12.60
C PHE A 32 -10.49 11.80 13.57
N TYR A 33 -11.11 12.31 14.62
CA TYR A 33 -10.40 13.10 15.62
C TYR A 33 -9.41 12.23 16.41
N LYS A 34 -9.79 10.98 16.75
CA LYS A 34 -8.88 10.02 17.40
C LYS A 34 -7.69 9.65 16.51
N ALA A 35 -7.93 9.43 15.22
CA ALA A 35 -6.85 9.15 14.25
C ALA A 35 -5.90 10.36 14.12
N SER A 36 -6.46 11.58 14.08
CA SER A 36 -5.69 12.83 14.01
C SER A 36 -4.85 13.08 15.27
N GLU A 37 -5.42 12.86 16.46
CA GLU A 37 -4.70 12.92 17.73
C GLU A 37 -3.57 11.89 17.75
N ARG A 38 -3.86 10.65 17.34
CA ARG A 38 -2.86 9.58 17.27
C ARG A 38 -1.70 9.91 16.35
N LEU A 39 -1.97 10.52 15.19
CA LEU A 39 -0.95 10.99 14.27
C LEU A 39 -0.04 12.04 14.95
N ARG A 40 -0.62 13.02 15.63
CA ARG A 40 0.12 14.08 16.36
C ARG A 40 0.97 13.50 17.50
N GLU A 41 0.46 12.51 18.24
CA GLU A 41 1.23 11.79 19.26
C GLU A 41 2.45 11.08 18.66
N LEU A 42 2.25 10.32 17.57
CA LEU A 42 3.31 9.59 16.91
C LEU A 42 4.35 10.53 16.28
N HIS A 43 3.91 11.63 15.67
CA HIS A 43 4.78 12.68 15.17
C HIS A 43 5.63 13.28 16.30
N SER A 44 5.01 13.59 17.44
CA SER A 44 5.71 14.10 18.64
C SER A 44 6.70 13.09 19.23
N ALA A 45 6.46 11.79 19.04
CA ALA A 45 7.41 10.72 19.36
C ALA A 45 8.53 10.54 18.30
N GLY A 46 8.58 11.42 17.30
CA GLY A 46 9.61 11.49 16.28
C GLY A 46 9.44 10.48 15.15
N PHE A 47 8.22 9.99 14.89
CA PHE A 47 7.93 9.22 13.68
C PHE A 47 7.68 10.16 12.49
N GLN A 48 8.10 9.73 11.30
CA GLN A 48 7.79 10.35 10.02
C GLN A 48 6.71 9.52 9.31
N PHE A 49 6.04 10.11 8.33
CA PHE A 49 4.86 9.49 7.72
C PHE A 49 4.85 9.57 6.21
N VAL A 50 4.30 8.51 5.60
CA VAL A 50 3.64 8.59 4.30
C VAL A 50 2.13 8.52 4.57
N GLY A 51 1.42 9.60 4.26
CA GLY A 51 -0.04 9.66 4.34
C GLY A 51 -0.69 9.02 3.12
N ILE A 52 -1.86 8.42 3.31
CA ILE A 52 -2.71 7.96 2.20
C ILE A 52 -3.98 8.80 2.20
N SER A 53 -4.29 9.42 1.05
CA SER A 53 -5.55 10.14 0.89
C SER A 53 -6.73 9.17 0.76
N PRO A 54 -7.97 9.61 1.04
CA PRO A 54 -9.17 8.83 0.72
C PRO A 54 -9.19 8.35 -0.73
N GLY A 55 -9.71 7.14 -0.95
CA GLY A 55 -9.83 6.54 -2.27
C GLY A 55 -11.27 6.54 -2.80
N PRO A 56 -11.51 5.87 -3.93
CA PRO A 56 -12.83 5.77 -4.55
C PRO A 56 -13.90 5.19 -3.62
N ARG A 57 -13.54 4.24 -2.74
CA ARG A 57 -14.48 3.64 -1.77
C ARG A 57 -14.99 4.64 -0.73
N GLU A 58 -14.12 5.51 -0.23
CA GLU A 58 -14.53 6.59 0.67
C GLU A 58 -15.40 7.60 -0.07
N MET A 59 -15.04 7.93 -1.31
CA MET A 59 -15.80 8.84 -2.17
C MET A 59 -17.19 8.30 -2.54
N ALA A 60 -17.37 6.98 -2.68
CA ALA A 60 -18.64 6.35 -3.00
C ALA A 60 -19.75 6.66 -1.97
N LYS A 61 -19.39 7.05 -0.74
CA LYS A 61 -20.33 7.43 0.32
C LYS A 61 -20.98 8.80 0.07
N ALA A 62 -20.42 9.64 -0.81
CA ALA A 62 -20.92 10.99 -1.10
C ALA A 62 -22.10 11.04 -2.09
N SER A 63 -22.62 9.89 -2.55
CA SER A 63 -23.71 9.80 -3.54
C SER A 63 -23.45 10.58 -4.85
N LEU A 64 -22.18 10.74 -5.23
CA LEU A 64 -21.77 11.38 -6.48
C LEU A 64 -21.60 10.35 -7.60
N ILE A 65 -21.80 10.76 -8.85
CA ILE A 65 -21.60 9.89 -10.01
C ILE A 65 -20.10 9.74 -10.25
N ALA A 66 -19.58 8.51 -10.12
CA ALA A 66 -18.17 8.21 -10.31
C ALA A 66 -17.65 8.73 -11.67
N GLY A 67 -16.56 9.51 -11.62
CA GLY A 67 -15.93 10.12 -12.80
C GLY A 67 -16.67 11.32 -13.41
N SER A 68 -17.71 11.86 -12.76
CA SER A 68 -18.29 13.15 -13.15
C SER A 68 -17.40 14.32 -12.73
N ILE A 69 -17.69 15.52 -13.26
CA ILE A 69 -16.98 16.76 -12.88
C ILE A 69 -17.16 17.01 -11.37
N GLU A 70 -18.39 16.87 -10.86
CA GLU A 70 -18.71 17.08 -9.45
C GLU A 70 -17.98 16.07 -8.55
N TYR A 71 -17.80 14.83 -9.02
CA TYR A 71 -17.02 13.81 -8.32
C TYR A 71 -15.54 14.20 -8.20
N TYR A 72 -14.93 14.66 -9.30
CA TYR A 72 -13.54 15.12 -9.29
C TYR A 72 -13.35 16.42 -8.50
N ASP A 73 -14.29 17.37 -8.58
CA ASP A 73 -14.26 18.59 -7.79
C ASP A 73 -14.36 18.28 -6.28
N ALA A 74 -15.24 17.34 -5.90
CA ALA A 74 -15.33 16.86 -4.53
C ALA A 74 -14.02 16.20 -4.08
N TYR A 75 -13.40 15.36 -4.92
CA TYR A 75 -12.13 14.73 -4.58
C TYR A 75 -10.98 15.73 -4.46
N ALA A 76 -10.94 16.75 -5.31
CA ALA A 76 -9.99 17.84 -5.20
C ALA A 76 -10.15 18.58 -3.86
N ARG A 77 -11.39 18.88 -3.44
CA ARG A 77 -11.65 19.50 -2.13
C ARG A 77 -11.15 18.65 -0.97
N VAL A 78 -11.41 17.34 -1.00
CA VAL A 78 -10.91 16.40 0.02
C VAL A 78 -9.38 16.38 0.03
N SER A 79 -8.75 16.30 -1.14
CA SER A 79 -7.29 16.25 -1.26
C SER A 79 -6.61 17.52 -0.74
N ARG A 80 -7.17 18.71 -1.03
CA ARG A 80 -6.70 19.99 -0.46
C ARG A 80 -6.85 20.02 1.06
N PHE A 81 -7.99 19.56 1.58
CA PHE A 81 -8.21 19.49 3.03
C PHE A 81 -7.13 18.64 3.72
N PHE A 82 -6.79 17.47 3.20
CA PHE A 82 -5.74 16.62 3.78
C PHE A 82 -4.36 17.29 3.70
N ALA A 83 -4.01 17.90 2.56
CA ALA A 83 -2.77 18.65 2.41
C ALA A 83 -2.67 19.80 3.42
N GLN A 84 -3.76 20.52 3.66
CA GLN A 84 -3.82 21.65 4.58
C GLN A 84 -3.80 21.20 6.07
N GLU A 85 -4.67 20.27 6.44
CA GLU A 85 -4.86 19.82 7.83
C GLU A 85 -3.64 19.07 8.37
N PHE A 86 -3.00 18.27 7.51
CA PHE A 86 -1.95 17.34 7.92
C PHE A 86 -0.58 17.65 7.31
N GLY A 87 -0.45 18.67 6.46
CA GLY A 87 0.81 18.97 5.75
C GLY A 87 2.00 19.32 6.66
N GLU A 88 1.73 19.85 7.86
CA GLU A 88 2.79 20.09 8.86
C GLU A 88 3.27 18.81 9.56
N LEU A 89 2.49 17.73 9.50
CA LEU A 89 2.77 16.44 10.15
C LEU A 89 3.23 15.38 9.14
N ILE A 90 2.76 15.48 7.90
CA ILE A 90 2.97 14.51 6.83
C ILE A 90 3.44 15.26 5.59
N GLU A 91 4.73 15.13 5.28
CA GLU A 91 5.31 15.71 4.06
C GLU A 91 5.09 14.82 2.83
N TRP A 92 5.00 13.50 3.02
CA TRP A 92 4.91 12.52 1.92
C TRP A 92 3.50 11.95 1.80
N TRP A 93 2.93 12.00 0.61
CA TRP A 93 1.56 11.60 0.34
C TRP A 93 1.48 10.63 -0.82
N GLN A 94 0.76 9.55 -0.57
CA GLN A 94 0.23 8.66 -1.59
C GLN A 94 -1.22 9.05 -1.87
N VAL A 95 -1.53 9.33 -3.13
CA VAL A 95 -2.90 9.61 -3.56
C VAL A 95 -3.61 8.29 -3.83
N ALA A 96 -4.60 7.96 -2.99
CA ALA A 96 -5.36 6.71 -2.99
C ALA A 96 -4.49 5.43 -2.97
N ASN A 97 -5.10 4.25 -2.84
CA ASN A 97 -4.37 2.98 -2.83
C ASN A 97 -4.70 2.12 -4.04
N GLU A 98 -3.68 1.70 -4.81
CA GLU A 98 -3.74 0.57 -5.74
C GLU A 98 -4.93 0.60 -6.72
N LEU A 99 -5.14 1.72 -7.42
CA LEU A 99 -6.27 1.83 -8.37
C LEU A 99 -6.10 0.99 -9.63
N ASP A 100 -4.97 0.30 -9.78
CA ASP A 100 -4.78 -0.78 -10.74
C ASP A 100 -5.53 -2.06 -10.34
N ILE A 101 -5.79 -2.30 -9.05
CA ILE A 101 -6.67 -3.39 -8.59
C ILE A 101 -8.14 -2.96 -8.58
N TRP A 102 -8.99 -3.79 -9.17
CA TRP A 102 -10.43 -3.53 -9.30
C TRP A 102 -11.15 -3.26 -7.97
N ILE A 103 -10.79 -3.98 -6.91
CA ILE A 103 -11.47 -3.84 -5.63
C ILE A 103 -11.23 -2.44 -5.02
N PHE A 104 -10.08 -1.81 -5.29
CA PHE A 104 -9.74 -0.48 -4.78
C PHE A 104 -10.14 0.64 -5.74
N ARG A 105 -10.14 0.38 -7.05
CA ARG A 105 -10.73 1.28 -8.07
C ARG A 105 -12.25 1.47 -7.87
N ASP A 106 -12.89 0.51 -7.20
CA ASP A 106 -14.35 0.46 -7.02
C ASP A 106 -15.07 0.49 -8.38
N THR A 107 -15.84 1.55 -8.65
CA THR A 107 -16.65 1.69 -9.86
C THR A 107 -15.97 2.47 -10.99
N LEU A 108 -14.76 2.98 -10.78
CA LEU A 108 -14.03 3.75 -11.78
C LEU A 108 -13.52 2.87 -12.92
N THR A 109 -13.48 3.37 -14.15
CA THR A 109 -12.66 2.74 -15.22
C THR A 109 -11.17 3.00 -14.99
N MET A 110 -10.29 2.38 -15.79
CA MET A 110 -8.85 2.67 -15.77
C MET A 110 -8.55 4.14 -16.10
N GLU A 111 -9.22 4.69 -17.12
CA GLU A 111 -9.08 6.10 -17.51
C GLU A 111 -9.54 7.02 -16.38
N GLN A 112 -10.69 6.70 -15.76
CA GLN A 112 -11.20 7.47 -14.63
C GLN A 112 -10.30 7.37 -13.40
N SER A 113 -9.62 6.23 -13.21
CA SER A 113 -8.64 6.01 -12.14
C SER A 113 -7.40 6.87 -12.35
N VAL A 114 -6.88 6.95 -13.59
CA VAL A 114 -5.78 7.87 -13.93
C VAL A 114 -6.18 9.31 -13.64
N GLU A 115 -7.36 9.74 -14.10
CA GLU A 115 -7.81 11.12 -13.85
C GLU A 115 -8.01 11.41 -12.37
N PHE A 116 -8.57 10.46 -11.61
CA PHE A 116 -8.75 10.58 -10.16
C PHE A 116 -7.42 10.84 -9.44
N LEU A 117 -6.39 10.06 -9.76
CA LEU A 117 -5.05 10.24 -9.20
C LEU A 117 -4.45 11.60 -9.60
N LYS A 118 -4.60 12.02 -10.86
CA LYS A 118 -4.13 13.33 -11.33
C LYS A 118 -4.81 14.48 -10.58
N VAL A 119 -6.12 14.39 -10.36
CA VAL A 119 -6.89 15.37 -9.60
C VAL A 119 -6.35 15.49 -8.18
N GLY A 120 -6.15 14.36 -7.49
CA GLY A 120 -5.60 14.36 -6.12
C GLY A 120 -4.19 14.95 -6.05
N ILE A 121 -3.30 14.55 -6.97
CA ILE A 121 -1.91 15.06 -7.04
C ILE A 121 -1.92 16.58 -7.25
N ARG A 122 -2.64 17.07 -8.26
CA ARG A 122 -2.72 18.51 -8.57
C ARG A 122 -3.29 19.29 -7.38
N ALA A 123 -4.40 18.82 -6.82
CA ALA A 123 -5.05 19.46 -5.69
C ALA A 123 -4.12 19.60 -4.48
N MET A 124 -3.38 18.55 -4.11
CA MET A 124 -2.42 18.62 -3.01
C MET A 124 -1.26 19.55 -3.30
N LYS A 125 -0.70 19.48 -4.52
CA LYS A 125 0.46 20.31 -4.91
C LYS A 125 0.10 21.78 -5.09
N ASP A 126 -1.13 22.09 -5.50
CA ASP A 126 -1.64 23.47 -5.57
C ASP A 126 -1.81 24.08 -4.17
N GLU A 127 -2.34 23.32 -3.21
CA GLU A 127 -2.56 23.76 -1.83
C GLU A 127 -1.24 23.89 -1.06
N ALA A 128 -0.37 22.88 -1.18
CA ALA A 128 0.87 22.79 -0.43
C ALA A 128 2.02 22.31 -1.35
N PRO A 129 2.65 23.21 -2.12
CA PRO A 129 3.66 22.84 -3.13
C PRO A 129 4.89 22.09 -2.60
N HIS A 130 5.18 22.22 -1.30
CA HIS A 130 6.31 21.58 -0.65
C HIS A 130 6.11 20.07 -0.40
N LEU A 131 4.85 19.60 -0.35
CA LEU A 131 4.55 18.18 -0.14
C LEU A 131 5.13 17.33 -1.26
N LYS A 132 5.54 16.11 -0.92
CA LYS A 132 5.99 15.08 -1.85
C LYS A 132 4.82 14.16 -2.15
N VAL A 133 4.34 14.17 -3.39
CA VAL A 133 3.12 13.45 -3.75
C VAL A 133 3.40 12.40 -4.83
N GLY A 134 2.91 11.20 -4.61
CA GLY A 134 3.02 10.06 -5.52
C GLY A 134 1.78 9.18 -5.47
N ILE A 135 1.85 8.04 -6.15
CA ILE A 135 0.79 7.03 -6.17
C ILE A 135 1.35 5.69 -5.70
N ASN A 136 0.48 4.69 -5.51
CA ASN A 136 0.89 3.31 -5.25
C ASN A 136 0.29 2.37 -6.31
N ILE A 137 1.12 1.44 -6.80
CA ILE A 137 0.82 0.45 -7.84
C ILE A 137 1.32 -0.92 -7.35
N THR A 138 0.63 -1.98 -7.74
CA THR A 138 0.96 -3.37 -7.34
C THR A 138 1.04 -4.35 -8.51
N LEU A 139 0.25 -4.12 -9.55
CA LEU A 139 0.11 -4.98 -10.72
C LEU A 139 1.20 -4.75 -11.78
N TYR A 140 2.30 -4.11 -11.41
CA TYR A 140 3.48 -3.98 -12.27
C TYR A 140 4.61 -4.93 -11.81
N PRO A 141 5.37 -5.60 -12.70
CA PRO A 141 5.09 -5.90 -14.09
C PRO A 141 4.24 -7.19 -14.20
N SER A 142 3.06 -7.24 -13.59
CA SER A 142 2.29 -8.49 -13.55
C SER A 142 1.84 -8.89 -14.96
N LEU A 143 1.88 -10.19 -15.23
CA LEU A 143 1.28 -10.76 -16.44
C LEU A 143 -0.22 -10.99 -16.24
N PRO A 144 -1.04 -10.99 -17.32
CA PRO A 144 -2.46 -11.30 -17.22
C PRO A 144 -2.69 -12.62 -16.47
N GLY A 145 -3.56 -12.61 -15.46
CA GLY A 145 -3.88 -13.77 -14.62
C GLY A 145 -2.81 -14.17 -13.58
N GLU A 146 -1.70 -13.44 -13.46
CA GLU A 146 -0.69 -13.69 -12.42
C GLU A 146 -1.22 -13.28 -11.03
N VAL A 147 -1.85 -12.11 -10.96
CA VAL A 147 -2.43 -11.50 -9.77
C VAL A 147 -3.88 -11.13 -10.09
N ASP A 148 -4.80 -11.37 -9.17
CA ASP A 148 -6.21 -11.07 -9.37
C ASP A 148 -6.41 -9.58 -9.66
N GLY A 149 -7.17 -9.29 -10.71
CA GLY A 149 -7.38 -7.93 -11.19
C GLY A 149 -6.41 -7.47 -12.28
N ASN A 150 -5.36 -8.22 -12.58
CA ASN A 150 -4.52 -7.97 -13.75
C ASN A 150 -5.03 -8.74 -14.96
N THR A 151 -5.58 -8.02 -15.93
CA THR A 151 -6.13 -8.56 -17.17
C THR A 151 -5.16 -8.34 -18.33
N GLU A 152 -5.58 -8.70 -19.55
CA GLU A 152 -4.87 -8.35 -20.79
C GLU A 152 -4.67 -6.84 -20.98
N ALA A 153 -5.35 -5.99 -20.18
CA ALA A 153 -5.19 -4.55 -20.20
C ALA A 153 -3.89 -4.07 -19.51
N HIS A 154 -3.17 -4.93 -18.78
CA HIS A 154 -1.95 -4.58 -18.04
C HIS A 154 -2.14 -3.33 -17.16
N GLU A 155 -3.08 -3.41 -16.22
CA GLU A 155 -3.58 -2.28 -15.43
C GLU A 155 -2.46 -1.48 -14.76
N GLY A 156 -1.46 -2.15 -14.18
CA GLY A 156 -0.31 -1.48 -13.57
C GLY A 156 0.53 -0.65 -14.56
N VAL A 157 0.74 -1.17 -15.78
CA VAL A 157 1.45 -0.43 -16.84
C VAL A 157 0.60 0.73 -17.35
N PHE A 158 -0.70 0.51 -17.54
CA PHE A 158 -1.63 1.56 -17.99
C PHE A 158 -1.66 2.71 -16.98
N LEU A 159 -1.81 2.41 -15.68
CA LEU A 159 -1.84 3.40 -14.62
C LEU A 159 -0.51 4.17 -14.55
N ALA A 160 0.62 3.46 -14.58
CA ALA A 160 1.94 4.06 -14.54
C ALA A 160 2.15 5.03 -15.71
N LYS A 161 1.90 4.62 -16.95
CA LYS A 161 2.03 5.50 -18.12
C LYS A 161 1.10 6.70 -18.03
N GLY A 162 -0.16 6.49 -17.61
CA GLY A 162 -1.12 7.57 -17.43
C GLY A 162 -0.65 8.68 -16.49
N ILE A 163 0.17 8.34 -15.50
CA ILE A 163 0.70 9.28 -14.49
C ILE A 163 2.08 9.82 -14.87
N TYR A 164 3.04 8.95 -15.17
CA TYR A 164 4.45 9.33 -15.30
C TYR A 164 4.83 9.82 -16.70
N ASP A 165 4.04 9.51 -17.75
CA ASP A 165 4.26 10.09 -19.09
C ASP A 165 3.67 11.51 -19.23
N ASP A 166 2.94 12.01 -18.23
CA ASP A 166 2.41 13.37 -18.22
C ASP A 166 3.45 14.35 -17.64
N PRO A 167 4.18 15.13 -18.48
CA PRO A 167 5.23 16.02 -18.00
C PRO A 167 4.68 17.23 -17.22
N THR A 168 3.36 17.45 -17.24
CA THR A 168 2.72 18.56 -16.53
C THR A 168 2.29 18.18 -15.13
N LEU A 169 2.28 16.88 -14.80
CA LEU A 169 1.84 16.39 -13.52
C LEU A 169 2.97 16.52 -12.48
N PRO A 170 2.76 17.23 -11.36
CA PRO A 170 3.80 17.47 -10.36
C PRO A 170 4.00 16.26 -9.41
N VAL A 171 4.22 15.08 -9.98
CA VAL A 171 4.47 13.83 -9.25
C VAL A 171 5.94 13.71 -8.82
N ASP A 172 6.17 13.44 -7.54
CA ASP A 172 7.50 13.48 -6.91
C ASP A 172 8.19 12.11 -6.85
N PHE A 173 7.44 11.04 -6.60
CA PHE A 173 7.97 9.68 -6.44
C PHE A 173 7.00 8.64 -7.03
N ALA A 174 7.50 7.41 -7.19
CA ALA A 174 6.68 6.26 -7.55
C ALA A 174 6.55 5.27 -6.40
N GLY A 175 5.32 5.06 -5.92
CA GLY A 175 5.04 4.04 -4.91
C GLY A 175 4.79 2.69 -5.57
N PHE A 176 5.37 1.64 -4.99
CA PHE A 176 5.22 0.28 -5.47
C PHE A 176 5.02 -0.67 -4.29
N ASP A 177 4.05 -1.55 -4.37
CA ASP A 177 3.88 -2.65 -3.42
C ASP A 177 3.91 -4.01 -4.12
N SER A 178 4.30 -5.04 -3.37
CA SER A 178 4.18 -6.40 -3.88
C SER A 178 4.36 -7.45 -2.80
N TYR A 179 3.86 -8.66 -3.07
CA TYR A 179 4.01 -9.82 -2.18
C TYR A 179 4.47 -11.09 -2.92
N PRO A 180 5.65 -11.09 -3.57
CA PRO A 180 6.22 -12.25 -4.24
C PRO A 180 6.35 -13.46 -3.32
N GLY A 181 5.87 -14.60 -3.79
CA GLY A 181 5.81 -15.85 -3.05
C GLY A 181 4.60 -16.00 -2.13
N SER A 182 3.68 -15.02 -2.08
CA SER A 182 2.37 -15.16 -1.42
C SER A 182 1.24 -14.80 -2.38
N TRP A 183 0.93 -13.52 -2.55
CA TRP A 183 -0.10 -13.06 -3.49
C TRP A 183 0.36 -13.06 -4.95
N ARG A 184 1.68 -13.04 -5.16
CA ARG A 184 2.30 -13.03 -6.49
C ARG A 184 3.29 -14.17 -6.64
N LYS A 185 3.50 -14.65 -7.86
CA LYS A 185 4.54 -15.65 -8.13
C LYS A 185 5.92 -15.06 -7.84
N GLY A 186 6.85 -15.91 -7.39
CA GLY A 186 8.26 -15.54 -7.22
C GLY A 186 8.72 -15.56 -5.77
N GLY A 187 9.62 -14.66 -5.42
CA GLY A 187 10.24 -14.55 -4.10
C GLY A 187 11.07 -13.27 -3.98
N PRO A 188 12.00 -13.17 -3.02
CA PRO A 188 12.82 -11.98 -2.83
C PRO A 188 13.51 -11.48 -4.10
N ASP A 189 14.12 -12.38 -4.88
CA ASP A 189 14.85 -12.03 -6.11
C ASP A 189 13.99 -11.30 -7.15
N SER A 190 12.68 -11.53 -7.16
CA SER A 190 11.73 -10.89 -8.08
C SER A 190 11.71 -9.37 -7.92
N TRP A 191 12.00 -8.85 -6.72
CA TRP A 191 12.05 -7.41 -6.47
C TRP A 191 13.09 -6.69 -7.33
N SER A 192 14.21 -7.34 -7.68
CA SER A 192 15.23 -6.68 -8.50
C SER A 192 14.68 -6.29 -9.86
N GLU A 193 14.01 -7.23 -10.55
CA GLU A 193 13.38 -6.98 -11.86
C GLU A 193 12.26 -5.94 -11.75
N TYR A 194 11.42 -6.05 -10.71
CA TYR A 194 10.28 -5.15 -10.55
C TYR A 194 10.74 -3.71 -10.33
N LEU A 195 11.72 -3.51 -9.45
CA LEU A 195 12.24 -2.19 -9.11
C LEU A 195 13.03 -1.57 -10.26
N ASP A 196 13.88 -2.35 -10.94
CA ASP A 196 14.65 -1.85 -12.10
C ASP A 196 13.71 -1.46 -13.25
N GLY A 197 12.75 -2.33 -13.59
CA GLY A 197 11.78 -2.04 -14.65
C GLY A 197 10.85 -0.88 -14.30
N PHE A 198 10.39 -0.78 -13.05
CA PHE A 198 9.52 0.32 -12.64
C PHE A 198 10.27 1.66 -12.61
N TYR A 199 11.55 1.64 -12.22
CA TYR A 199 12.41 2.82 -12.31
C TYR A 199 12.65 3.23 -13.77
N GLU A 200 12.91 2.27 -14.66
CA GLU A 200 13.06 2.54 -16.10
C GLU A 200 11.79 3.14 -16.70
N LEU A 201 10.61 2.62 -16.32
CA LEU A 201 9.32 3.11 -16.80
C LEU A 201 9.00 4.52 -16.32
N THR A 202 9.29 4.84 -15.05
CA THR A 202 8.81 6.08 -14.41
C THR A 202 9.87 7.17 -14.36
N GLY A 203 11.16 6.81 -14.32
CA GLY A 203 12.27 7.72 -14.05
C GLY A 203 12.21 8.39 -12.67
N LYS A 204 11.35 7.91 -11.76
CA LYS A 204 11.12 8.51 -10.43
C LYS A 204 11.78 7.68 -9.34
N PRO A 205 12.27 8.30 -8.26
CA PRO A 205 12.64 7.56 -7.05
C PRO A 205 11.46 6.72 -6.54
N ILE A 206 11.75 5.53 -6.04
CA ILE A 206 10.75 4.54 -5.64
C ILE A 206 10.61 4.50 -4.13
N ILE A 207 9.37 4.47 -3.63
CA ILE A 207 9.06 4.08 -2.25
C ILE A 207 8.35 2.74 -2.30
N ILE A 208 8.86 1.75 -1.57
CA ILE A 208 8.20 0.45 -1.45
C ILE A 208 7.08 0.61 -0.42
N MET A 209 5.84 0.74 -0.91
CA MET A 209 4.68 1.10 -0.11
C MET A 209 4.22 -0.03 0.79
N GLU A 210 4.33 -1.27 0.32
CA GLU A 210 4.19 -2.46 1.15
C GLU A 210 5.06 -3.60 0.61
N PHE A 211 5.65 -4.35 1.52
CA PHE A 211 6.21 -5.67 1.24
C PHE A 211 5.98 -6.58 2.43
N GLY A 212 5.96 -7.89 2.19
CA GLY A 212 5.84 -8.88 3.25
C GLY A 212 5.79 -10.29 2.70
N TYR A 213 5.73 -11.25 3.63
CA TYR A 213 5.51 -12.66 3.33
C TYR A 213 4.65 -13.28 4.43
N ALA A 214 3.65 -14.07 4.06
CA ALA A 214 2.77 -14.70 5.04
C ALA A 214 3.52 -15.80 5.81
N ALA A 215 3.41 -15.80 7.14
CA ALA A 215 4.06 -16.80 8.00
C ALA A 215 3.26 -18.08 8.23
N SER A 216 2.08 -18.21 7.62
CA SER A 216 1.22 -19.39 7.74
C SER A 216 0.38 -19.60 6.49
N GLY A 217 -0.32 -20.73 6.43
CA GLY A 217 -1.12 -21.17 5.29
C GLY A 217 -0.47 -22.37 4.59
N GLY A 218 -1.30 -23.29 4.09
CA GLY A 218 -0.79 -24.38 3.25
C GLY A 218 -0.48 -23.89 1.83
N ILE A 219 -0.14 -24.82 0.94
CA ILE A 219 0.08 -24.52 -0.48
C ILE A 219 -1.02 -25.21 -1.27
N MET A 220 -1.61 -24.48 -2.22
CA MET A 220 -2.65 -25.01 -3.09
C MET A 220 -2.08 -26.08 -4.02
N THR A 221 -2.85 -27.14 -4.25
CA THR A 221 -2.57 -28.08 -5.35
C THR A 221 -2.96 -27.45 -6.69
N GLU A 222 -2.49 -28.03 -7.80
CA GLU A 222 -2.90 -27.58 -9.14
C GLU A 222 -4.43 -27.65 -9.34
N GLU A 223 -5.08 -28.66 -8.75
CA GLU A 223 -6.55 -28.78 -8.77
C GLU A 223 -7.22 -27.62 -8.02
N GLU A 224 -6.72 -27.27 -6.83
CA GLU A 224 -7.23 -26.14 -6.04
C GLU A 224 -7.03 -24.81 -6.77
N ILE A 225 -5.88 -24.62 -7.45
CA ILE A 225 -5.60 -23.44 -8.27
C ILE A 225 -6.56 -23.35 -9.46
N SER A 226 -6.86 -24.47 -10.11
CA SER A 226 -7.77 -24.51 -11.27
C SER A 226 -9.23 -24.17 -10.92
N GLN A 227 -9.57 -24.21 -9.63
CA GLN A 227 -10.88 -23.84 -9.11
C GLN A 227 -10.98 -22.35 -8.73
N GLU A 228 -9.91 -21.58 -8.97
CA GLU A 228 -9.84 -20.14 -8.65
C GLU A 228 -10.15 -19.83 -7.17
N LEU A 229 -9.76 -20.75 -6.28
CA LEU A 229 -9.97 -20.61 -4.85
C LEU A 229 -9.05 -19.55 -4.26
N TYR A 230 -9.56 -18.83 -3.26
CA TYR A 230 -8.82 -17.81 -2.54
C TYR A 230 -8.24 -18.36 -1.21
N PRO A 231 -7.13 -17.78 -0.70
CA PRO A 231 -6.61 -18.12 0.63
C PRO A 231 -7.64 -17.97 1.75
N CYS A 232 -8.60 -17.07 1.58
CA CYS A 232 -9.72 -16.88 2.50
C CYS A 232 -10.65 -18.10 2.61
N GLU A 233 -10.74 -18.93 1.57
CA GLU A 233 -11.66 -20.06 1.49
C GLU A 233 -11.01 -21.35 1.99
N ILE A 234 -9.77 -21.60 1.61
CA ILE A 234 -9.08 -22.87 1.87
C ILE A 234 -7.84 -22.78 2.74
N LYS A 235 -7.48 -21.58 3.22
CA LYS A 235 -6.33 -21.33 4.10
C LYS A 235 -5.00 -21.80 3.50
N LYS A 236 -4.88 -21.69 2.17
CA LYS A 236 -3.72 -22.06 1.38
C LYS A 236 -3.35 -20.95 0.41
N TRP A 237 -2.08 -20.89 0.03
CA TRP A 237 -1.54 -19.93 -0.92
C TRP A 237 -1.33 -20.57 -2.28
N LYS A 238 -1.63 -19.82 -3.34
CA LYS A 238 -1.34 -20.20 -4.73
C LYS A 238 0.17 -20.26 -4.99
N PHE A 239 0.93 -19.37 -4.35
CA PHE A 239 2.37 -19.28 -4.49
C PHE A 239 3.06 -19.51 -3.15
N SER A 240 4.31 -19.97 -3.21
CA SER A 240 5.20 -20.06 -2.05
C SER A 240 6.62 -19.77 -2.50
N TRP A 241 7.39 -19.10 -1.66
CA TRP A 241 8.83 -19.02 -1.80
C TRP A 241 9.48 -20.15 -1.00
N ARG A 242 10.32 -20.95 -1.67
CA ARG A 242 10.96 -22.15 -1.10
C ARG A 242 9.99 -23.21 -0.55
N GLY A 243 8.73 -23.20 -1.00
CA GLY A 243 7.80 -24.31 -0.75
C GLY A 243 7.14 -24.32 0.63
N GLU A 244 7.14 -23.22 1.39
CA GLU A 244 6.39 -23.14 2.64
C GLU A 244 6.03 -21.71 3.09
N HIS A 245 5.04 -21.61 3.98
CA HIS A 245 4.74 -20.41 4.77
C HIS A 245 4.97 -20.73 6.25
N SER A 246 6.05 -20.18 6.80
CA SER A 246 6.47 -20.42 8.17
C SER A 246 7.05 -19.14 8.80
N LEU A 247 7.14 -19.12 10.13
CA LEU A 247 7.81 -18.02 10.85
C LEU A 247 9.27 -17.84 10.42
N GLN A 248 9.95 -18.94 10.11
CA GLN A 248 11.33 -18.92 9.63
C GLN A 248 11.39 -18.35 8.22
N MET A 249 10.52 -18.82 7.32
CA MET A 249 10.48 -18.34 5.94
C MET A 249 10.15 -16.85 5.84
N GLN A 250 9.22 -16.35 6.65
CA GLN A 250 8.93 -14.92 6.74
C GLN A 250 10.18 -14.11 7.16
N ALA A 251 10.93 -14.60 8.15
CA ALA A 251 12.15 -13.94 8.61
C ALA A 251 13.25 -13.94 7.54
N ASP A 252 13.45 -15.06 6.85
CA ASP A 252 14.45 -15.18 5.79
C ASP A 252 14.09 -14.34 4.57
N TYR A 253 12.79 -14.25 4.25
CA TYR A 253 12.29 -13.39 3.18
C TYR A 253 12.68 -11.94 3.44
N ILE A 254 12.43 -11.43 4.66
CA ILE A 254 12.78 -10.07 5.06
C ILE A 254 14.28 -9.81 4.90
N ARG A 255 15.15 -10.75 5.31
CA ARG A 255 16.60 -10.58 5.17
C ARG A 255 17.02 -10.42 3.71
N GLU A 256 16.44 -11.22 2.81
CA GLU A 256 16.79 -11.20 1.40
C GLU A 256 16.27 -9.94 0.69
N VAL A 257 15.00 -9.56 0.92
CA VAL A 257 14.46 -8.34 0.28
C VAL A 257 15.11 -7.06 0.78
N MET A 258 15.41 -6.96 2.08
CA MET A 258 16.07 -5.77 2.63
C MET A 258 17.47 -5.59 2.06
N LYS A 259 18.19 -6.69 1.79
CA LYS A 259 19.45 -6.65 1.05
C LYS A 259 19.27 -6.03 -0.33
N ILE A 260 18.33 -6.57 -1.12
CA ILE A 260 18.02 -6.07 -2.46
C ILE A 260 17.68 -4.58 -2.41
N PHE A 261 16.79 -4.16 -1.51
CA PHE A 261 16.37 -2.76 -1.42
C PHE A 261 17.54 -1.81 -1.14
N SER A 262 18.47 -2.20 -0.27
CA SER A 262 19.64 -1.36 0.05
C SER A 262 20.66 -1.24 -1.08
N GLU A 263 20.64 -2.17 -2.05
CA GLU A 263 21.54 -2.15 -3.20
C GLU A 263 20.99 -1.29 -4.36
N LYS A 264 19.73 -0.83 -4.27
CA LYS A 264 19.06 -0.01 -5.30
C LYS A 264 19.10 1.48 -4.93
N PRO A 265 19.96 2.31 -5.54
CA PRO A 265 20.15 3.72 -5.13
C PRO A 265 18.92 4.62 -5.38
N PHE A 266 17.97 4.17 -6.21
CA PHE A 266 16.73 4.88 -6.48
C PHE A 266 15.58 4.49 -5.53
N VAL A 267 15.79 3.53 -4.62
CA VAL A 267 14.80 3.18 -3.58
C VAL A 267 15.02 4.09 -2.37
N LEU A 268 14.00 4.88 -2.02
CA LEU A 268 14.04 5.84 -0.92
C LEU A 268 13.74 5.20 0.45
N GLY A 269 12.99 4.10 0.46
CA GLY A 269 12.58 3.43 1.69
C GLY A 269 11.55 2.34 1.42
N ALA A 270 11.21 1.60 2.47
CA ALA A 270 10.26 0.49 2.40
C ALA A 270 9.39 0.40 3.67
N PHE A 271 8.12 0.05 3.50
CA PHE A 271 7.18 -0.21 4.59
C PHE A 271 6.82 -1.69 4.63
N TYR A 272 6.97 -2.30 5.82
CA TYR A 272 6.63 -3.71 6.03
C TYR A 272 5.14 -3.86 6.39
N TYR A 273 4.42 -4.71 5.66
CA TYR A 273 3.06 -5.14 5.99
C TYR A 273 3.11 -6.46 6.78
N ASN A 274 2.78 -6.49 8.08
CA ASN A 274 2.34 -5.39 8.93
C ASN A 274 2.97 -5.43 10.34
N TRP A 275 2.69 -4.45 11.19
CA TRP A 275 3.29 -4.38 12.52
C TRP A 275 2.89 -5.57 13.42
N ARG A 276 1.61 -5.97 13.38
CA ARG A 276 1.04 -7.01 14.23
C ARG A 276 0.02 -7.83 13.44
N ASP A 277 0.05 -9.15 13.59
CA ASP A 277 -0.95 -10.06 13.05
C ASP A 277 -2.36 -9.57 13.42
N ALA A 278 -3.25 -9.47 12.43
CA ALA A 278 -4.63 -9.04 12.66
C ALA A 278 -5.39 -10.09 13.48
N GLU A 279 -6.36 -9.65 14.29
CA GLU A 279 -7.21 -10.57 15.05
C GLU A 279 -8.12 -11.39 14.14
N THR A 280 -8.59 -10.78 13.05
CA THR A 280 -9.45 -11.40 12.04
C THR A 280 -9.10 -10.84 10.66
N CYS A 281 -9.32 -11.64 9.63
CA CYS A 281 -9.17 -11.18 8.26
C CYS A 281 -10.23 -10.13 7.92
N TRP A 282 -9.83 -8.99 7.36
CA TRP A 282 -10.78 -7.93 7.04
C TRP A 282 -11.77 -8.36 5.93
N GLN A 283 -11.39 -9.30 5.07
CA GLN A 283 -12.22 -9.85 4.00
C GLN A 283 -13.25 -10.86 4.53
N CYS A 284 -12.80 -11.98 5.12
CA CYS A 284 -13.69 -13.08 5.50
C CYS A 284 -14.06 -13.12 7.00
N LYS A 285 -13.46 -12.26 7.82
CA LYS A 285 -13.64 -12.18 9.29
C LYS A 285 -13.17 -13.41 10.07
N ASP A 286 -12.57 -14.41 9.44
CA ASP A 286 -11.97 -15.57 10.13
C ASP A 286 -10.62 -15.17 10.78
N ALA A 287 -10.41 -15.63 12.02
CA ALA A 287 -9.20 -15.41 12.81
C ALA A 287 -8.00 -16.24 12.33
N ASP A 288 -8.27 -17.39 11.70
CA ASP A 288 -7.24 -18.32 11.23
C ASP A 288 -6.98 -18.18 9.71
N CYS A 289 -7.43 -17.08 9.10
CA CYS A 289 -7.24 -16.84 7.68
C CYS A 289 -5.85 -16.24 7.40
N PRO A 290 -4.96 -16.97 6.70
CA PRO A 290 -3.59 -16.50 6.49
C PRO A 290 -3.52 -15.24 5.62
N ALA A 291 -4.58 -14.95 4.84
CA ALA A 291 -4.68 -13.77 3.97
C ALA A 291 -4.34 -12.46 4.70
N GLU A 292 -4.65 -12.37 6.00
CA GLU A 292 -4.50 -11.13 6.77
C GLU A 292 -4.00 -11.35 8.22
N THR A 293 -4.03 -12.58 8.74
CA THR A 293 -3.74 -12.84 10.16
C THR A 293 -2.35 -13.42 10.45
N ALA A 294 -1.46 -13.45 9.45
CA ALA A 294 -0.13 -14.07 9.57
C ALA A 294 1.05 -13.24 9.03
N TRP A 295 0.88 -11.93 8.85
CA TRP A 295 1.85 -11.02 8.22
C TRP A 295 2.72 -10.23 9.21
N GLY A 296 2.30 -10.14 10.46
CA GLY A 296 2.87 -9.31 11.50
C GLY A 296 4.34 -9.57 11.79
N LEU A 297 5.07 -8.51 12.14
CA LEU A 297 6.33 -8.61 12.89
C LEU A 297 6.07 -9.11 14.32
N LEU A 298 4.89 -8.80 14.86
CA LEU A 298 4.39 -9.31 16.13
C LEU A 298 3.23 -10.27 15.89
N ASP A 299 3.06 -11.24 16.78
CA ASP A 299 1.85 -12.06 16.83
C ASP A 299 0.63 -11.25 17.31
N LYS A 300 -0.57 -11.83 17.25
CA LYS A 300 -1.82 -11.15 17.66
C LYS A 300 -1.80 -10.63 19.11
N ASN A 301 -0.98 -11.22 19.98
CA ASN A 301 -0.82 -10.81 21.37
C ASN A 301 0.26 -9.73 21.57
N GLY A 302 0.91 -9.28 20.49
CA GLY A 302 1.98 -8.30 20.51
C GLY A 302 3.35 -8.87 20.86
N LYS A 303 3.53 -10.19 20.80
CA LYS A 303 4.83 -10.82 21.03
C LYS A 303 5.67 -10.79 19.75
N PRO A 304 6.96 -10.39 19.80
CA PRO A 304 7.84 -10.42 18.64
C PRO A 304 7.98 -11.81 18.00
N LYS A 305 7.84 -11.87 16.67
CA LYS A 305 8.13 -13.04 15.83
C LYS A 305 9.60 -13.01 15.37
N LEU A 306 10.03 -14.06 14.68
CA LEU A 306 11.37 -14.13 14.07
C LEU A 306 11.57 -13.00 13.03
N SER A 307 10.50 -12.62 12.33
CA SER A 307 10.47 -11.52 11.38
C SER A 307 10.81 -10.16 11.99
N TYR A 308 10.35 -9.88 13.22
CA TYR A 308 10.76 -8.68 13.96
C TYR A 308 12.28 -8.63 14.17
N GLN A 309 12.90 -9.77 14.53
CA GLN A 309 14.34 -9.82 14.74
C GLN A 309 15.10 -9.67 13.42
N ALA A 310 14.65 -10.33 12.36
CA ALA A 310 15.24 -10.20 11.03
C ALA A 310 15.23 -8.73 10.55
N LEU A 311 14.09 -8.04 10.65
CA LEU A 311 14.01 -6.63 10.27
C LEU A 311 14.90 -5.75 11.14
N LYS A 312 14.92 -5.98 12.46
CA LYS A 312 15.75 -5.23 13.41
C LYS A 312 17.24 -5.41 13.14
N GLU A 313 17.70 -6.64 12.98
CA GLU A 313 19.09 -6.98 12.68
C GLU A 313 19.55 -6.22 11.44
N TYR A 314 18.77 -6.29 10.37
CA TYR A 314 19.11 -5.60 9.12
C TYR A 314 19.10 -4.08 9.28
N SER A 315 18.05 -3.52 9.86
CA SER A 315 17.91 -2.07 10.01
C SER A 315 19.02 -1.45 10.89
N LEU A 316 19.57 -2.20 11.84
CA LEU A 316 20.74 -1.78 12.62
C LEU A 316 22.05 -1.79 11.82
N THR A 317 22.15 -2.54 10.73
CA THR A 317 23.33 -2.51 9.86
C THR A 317 23.34 -1.32 8.89
N LEU A 318 22.17 -0.70 8.66
CA LEU A 318 22.00 0.48 7.81
C LEU A 318 22.09 1.82 8.58
N ALA A 319 21.87 1.80 9.90
CA ALA A 319 21.82 2.99 10.77
C ALA A 319 23.21 3.38 11.30
#